data_AF-A9U003-F1
#
_entry.id   AF-A9U003-F1
#
_cell.length_a   1.000
_cell.length_b   1.000
_cell.length_c   1.000
_cell.angle_alpha   90.00
_cell.angle_beta   90.00
_cell.angle_gamma   90.00
#
_symmetry.space_group_name_H-M   'P 1'
#
loop_
_entity.id
_entity.type
_entity.pdbx_description
1 polymer ?
#
loop_
_entity_poly.entity_id
_entity_poly.type
_entity_poly.pdbx_seq_one_letter_code
_entity_poly.pdbx_strand_id
1 'polypeptide(L)'
;MGRSRRAFKKSNPTVRVGLPKRKNPKSLTPETLTFPGTDSKLQWDGKASLLENYKSMGILANPNVVGARSGTRHVVQLVSLQKPLSDDGSEVYGSDDEPDDVKSVLHKKRKDGKKAPLQRLTTMQRVYISRLILKHGDDYVAMSKDMKLNKMQHPPGALGQLCERFQKYEKLADYTEKVDSAQQ
;
A
#
# COMPACT_ATOMS: atom_id res chain seq x y z
N MET A 1 39.06 13.21 6.79
CA MET A 1 39.05 12.06 7.73
C MET A 1 37.61 11.58 7.95
N GLY A 2 37.01 10.90 6.96
CA GLY A 2 35.65 10.36 7.08
C GLY A 2 35.70 8.87 7.45
N ARG A 3 35.31 8.52 8.68
CA ARG A 3 35.20 7.11 9.08
C ARG A 3 34.02 6.44 8.35
N SER A 4 34.17 5.16 8.03
CA SER A 4 33.13 4.42 7.29
C SER A 4 31.80 4.39 8.03
N ARG A 5 30.70 4.55 7.29
CA ARG A 5 29.32 4.53 7.82
C ARG A 5 29.00 3.24 8.59
N ARG A 6 29.74 2.16 8.30
CA ARG A 6 29.59 0.86 8.96
C ARG A 6 30.14 0.86 10.38
N ALA A 7 31.21 1.62 10.65
CA ALA A 7 31.76 1.79 11.98
C ALA A 7 30.84 2.67 12.86
N PHE A 8 30.25 3.71 12.26
CA PHE A 8 29.35 4.64 12.98
C PHE A 8 28.08 3.95 13.52
N LYS A 9 27.55 2.95 12.80
CA LYS A 9 26.39 2.16 13.25
C LYS A 9 26.69 1.12 14.33
N LYS A 10 27.97 0.77 14.56
CA LYS A 10 28.36 -0.17 15.62
C LYS A 10 28.46 0.48 17.00
N SER A 11 28.87 1.76 17.06
CA SER A 11 29.10 2.45 18.33
C SER A 11 27.87 3.14 18.90
N ASN A 12 26.88 3.47 18.06
CA ASN A 12 25.67 4.16 18.51
C ASN A 12 24.46 3.23 18.32
N PRO A 13 23.97 2.56 19.39
CA PRO A 13 22.70 1.86 19.31
C PRO A 13 21.60 2.86 18.96
N THR A 14 20.68 2.46 18.07
CA THR A 14 19.53 3.28 17.70
C THR A 14 18.68 3.53 18.93
N VAL A 15 18.51 4.81 19.29
CA VAL A 15 17.61 5.22 20.37
C VAL A 15 16.20 4.77 19.99
N ARG A 16 15.70 3.73 20.66
CA ARG A 16 14.34 3.24 20.49
C ARG A 16 13.41 4.17 21.27
N VAL A 17 12.92 5.21 20.61
CA VAL A 17 11.86 6.05 21.18
C VAL A 17 10.57 5.25 21.09
N GLY A 18 10.14 4.68 22.21
CA GLY A 18 8.82 4.05 22.29
C GLY A 18 7.73 5.09 22.08
N LEU A 19 6.73 4.79 21.25
CA LEU A 19 5.55 5.66 21.18
C LEU A 19 4.95 5.73 22.58
N PRO A 20 4.62 6.92 23.11
CA PRO A 20 3.94 7.02 24.38
C PRO A 20 2.66 6.20 24.33
N LYS A 21 2.41 5.40 25.37
CA LYS A 21 1.17 4.63 25.48
C LYS A 21 0.00 5.61 25.33
N ARG A 22 -0.86 5.36 24.35
CA ARG A 22 -2.08 6.14 24.17
C ARG A 22 -2.92 5.95 25.43
N LYS A 23 -2.92 6.96 26.30
CA LYS A 23 -3.96 7.07 27.32
C LYS A 23 -5.25 7.24 26.54
N ASN A 24 -6.27 6.41 26.81
CA ASN A 24 -7.61 6.68 26.33
C ASN A 24 -7.92 8.12 26.75
N PRO A 25 -8.13 9.07 25.84
CA PRO A 25 -8.59 10.37 26.27
C PRO A 25 -9.88 10.09 27.02
N LYS A 26 -9.92 10.42 28.32
CA LYS A 26 -11.21 10.55 29.00
C LYS A 26 -12.06 11.36 28.03
N SER A 27 -13.21 10.84 27.60
CA SER A 27 -14.09 11.57 26.70
C SER A 27 -14.42 12.87 27.41
N LEU A 28 -13.69 13.94 27.04
CA LEU A 28 -13.94 15.28 27.50
C LEU A 28 -15.23 15.66 26.80
N THR A 29 -16.36 15.21 27.35
CA THR A 29 -17.65 15.76 27.01
C THR A 29 -17.52 17.24 27.31
N PRO A 30 -17.59 18.12 26.31
CA PRO A 30 -17.45 19.53 26.58
C PRO A 30 -18.59 19.92 27.53
N GLU A 31 -18.23 20.55 28.65
CA GLU A 31 -19.22 21.27 29.46
C GLU A 31 -20.00 22.19 28.53
N THR A 32 -21.33 22.26 28.73
CA THR A 32 -22.25 23.00 27.85
C THR A 32 -21.73 24.41 27.60
N LEU A 33 -21.21 24.66 26.39
CA LEU A 33 -20.62 25.94 26.04
C LEU A 33 -21.74 26.92 25.66
N THR A 34 -21.92 27.95 26.47
CA THR A 34 -22.71 29.13 26.10
C THR A 34 -21.82 30.14 25.39
N PHE A 35 -22.12 30.48 24.14
CA PHE A 35 -21.42 31.55 23.45
C PHE A 35 -21.89 32.92 23.97
N PRO A 36 -20.97 33.88 24.19
CA PRO A 36 -21.34 35.22 24.63
C PRO A 36 -22.13 35.94 23.52
N GLY A 37 -23.36 36.35 23.84
CA GLY A 37 -24.26 37.08 22.93
C GLY A 37 -25.41 36.26 22.34
N THR A 38 -25.58 34.99 22.71
CA THR A 38 -26.73 34.18 22.29
C THR A 38 -27.32 33.39 23.46
N ASP A 39 -28.65 33.40 23.57
CA ASP A 39 -29.40 32.65 24.61
C ASP A 39 -29.55 31.16 24.29
N SER A 40 -29.13 30.73 23.09
CA SER A 40 -29.19 29.34 22.66
C SER A 40 -28.10 28.50 23.31
N LYS A 41 -28.49 27.65 24.28
CA LYS A 41 -27.63 26.60 24.84
C LYS A 41 -27.38 25.53 23.78
N LEU A 42 -26.13 25.35 23.39
CA LEU A 42 -25.73 24.31 22.45
C LEU A 42 -25.73 22.95 23.15
N GLN A 43 -26.64 22.09 22.74
CA GLN A 43 -26.77 20.74 23.28
C GLN A 43 -25.77 19.81 22.58
N TRP A 44 -24.84 19.25 23.34
CA TRP A 44 -23.91 18.23 22.86
C TRP A 44 -24.56 16.86 22.94
N ASP A 45 -24.72 16.15 21.82
CA ASP A 45 -25.23 14.78 21.83
C ASP A 45 -24.07 13.79 22.06
N GLY A 46 -24.12 13.04 23.17
CA GLY A 46 -23.10 12.05 23.51
C GLY A 46 -23.08 10.82 22.59
N LYS A 47 -24.13 10.60 21.78
CA LYS A 47 -24.23 9.47 20.85
C LYS A 47 -23.84 9.84 19.42
N ALA A 48 -24.02 11.10 19.03
CA ALA A 48 -23.69 11.57 17.69
C ALA A 48 -22.18 11.64 17.47
N SER A 49 -21.76 11.56 16.21
CA SER A 49 -20.35 11.73 15.87
C SER A 49 -19.90 13.17 16.19
N LEU A 50 -18.61 13.31 16.50
CA LEU A 50 -18.00 14.60 16.78
C LEU A 50 -18.24 15.62 15.65
N LEU A 51 -18.26 15.16 14.39
CA LEU A 51 -18.56 16.00 13.24
C LEU A 51 -20.03 16.44 13.18
N GLU A 52 -20.98 15.56 13.48
CA GLU A 52 -22.42 15.90 13.50
C GLU A 52 -22.74 16.91 14.61
N ASN A 53 -22.11 16.76 15.77
CA ASN A 53 -22.23 17.74 16.85
C ASN A 53 -21.69 19.11 16.43
N TYR A 54 -20.52 19.18 15.77
CA TYR A 54 -20.03 20.46 15.27
C TYR A 54 -20.85 21.02 14.11
N LYS A 55 -21.58 20.19 13.35
CA LYS A 55 -22.53 20.65 12.33
C LYS A 55 -23.78 21.25 12.98
N SER A 56 -24.38 20.55 13.93
CA SER A 56 -25.59 20.99 14.63
C SER A 56 -25.35 22.25 15.44
N MET A 57 -24.15 22.38 16.02
CA MET A 57 -23.72 23.58 16.73
C MET A 57 -23.34 24.74 15.81
N GLY A 58 -23.23 24.47 14.51
CA GLY A 58 -22.76 25.45 13.57
C GLY A 58 -21.36 25.97 13.91
N ILE A 59 -20.41 25.05 14.09
CA ILE A 59 -19.00 25.33 14.43
C ILE A 59 -18.05 24.82 13.32
N LEU A 60 -18.51 23.94 12.42
CA LEU A 60 -17.68 23.40 11.33
C LEU A 60 -17.42 24.43 10.23
N ALA A 61 -16.29 25.10 10.33
CA ALA A 61 -15.74 25.93 9.26
C ALA A 61 -14.49 25.27 8.65
N ASN A 62 -14.31 25.45 7.35
CA ASN A 62 -13.13 24.98 6.62
C ASN A 62 -11.86 25.67 7.20
N PRO A 63 -10.88 24.94 7.73
CA PRO A 63 -9.69 25.54 8.33
C PRO A 63 -8.85 26.37 7.35
N ASN A 64 -8.98 26.16 6.04
CA ASN A 64 -8.32 26.98 5.02
C ASN A 64 -9.00 28.35 4.81
N VAL A 65 -10.17 28.57 5.44
CA VAL A 65 -10.99 29.80 5.34
C VAL A 65 -11.13 30.48 6.71
N VAL A 66 -11.04 29.71 7.80
CA VAL A 66 -11.03 30.22 9.17
C VAL A 66 -9.70 30.89 9.47
N GLY A 67 -9.66 32.21 9.29
CA GLY A 67 -8.49 33.05 9.56
C GLY A 67 -8.34 34.22 8.61
N ALA A 68 -9.10 34.26 7.51
CA ALA A 68 -8.89 35.27 6.47
C ALA A 68 -9.38 36.68 6.83
N ARG A 69 -10.30 36.89 7.80
CA ARG A 69 -10.57 38.19 8.46
C ARG A 69 -11.73 38.10 9.46
N SER A 70 -11.46 38.48 10.70
CA SER A 70 -12.34 39.13 11.69
C SER A 70 -13.85 38.83 11.71
N GLY A 71 -14.31 38.22 12.82
CA GLY A 71 -15.52 38.66 13.51
C GLY A 71 -16.78 37.80 13.34
N THR A 72 -17.10 37.03 14.39
CA THR A 72 -18.40 36.43 14.76
C THR A 72 -18.98 35.30 13.88
N ARG A 73 -19.76 34.34 14.38
CA ARG A 73 -19.88 33.59 15.66
C ARG A 73 -20.92 32.44 15.51
N HIS A 74 -21.61 32.33 14.37
CA HIS A 74 -22.53 31.24 14.02
C HIS A 74 -22.18 30.71 12.63
N VAL A 75 -21.46 29.59 12.57
CA VAL A 75 -20.99 29.00 11.32
C VAL A 75 -22.06 28.04 10.80
N VAL A 76 -22.66 28.26 9.62
CA VAL A 76 -23.32 27.15 8.89
C VAL A 76 -22.90 27.18 7.41
N GLN A 77 -22.76 25.96 6.87
CA GLN A 77 -22.06 25.47 5.69
C GLN A 77 -22.59 25.93 4.32
N LEU A 78 -21.73 25.84 3.28
CA LEU A 78 -22.13 25.82 1.87
C LEU A 78 -21.65 24.53 1.18
N VAL A 79 -22.57 23.88 0.48
CA VAL A 79 -22.42 22.60 -0.27
C VAL A 79 -21.40 22.71 -1.42
N SER A 80 -21.13 23.91 -1.91
CA SER A 80 -20.17 24.22 -2.98
C SER A 80 -18.69 24.13 -2.59
N LEU A 81 -18.37 23.88 -1.30
CA LEU A 81 -17.02 23.56 -0.83
C LEU A 81 -16.76 22.05 -0.70
N GLN A 82 -17.74 21.20 -1.01
CA GLN A 82 -17.49 19.80 -1.29
C GLN A 82 -16.83 19.71 -2.68
N LYS A 83 -15.70 19.01 -2.74
CA LYS A 83 -14.88 18.64 -3.90
C LYS A 83 -15.64 18.74 -5.24
N PRO A 84 -15.09 19.37 -6.29
CA PRO A 84 -15.83 19.51 -7.54
C PRO A 84 -16.29 18.13 -8.04
N LEU A 85 -17.57 18.04 -8.42
CA LEU A 85 -18.08 16.97 -9.28
C LEU A 85 -17.25 17.03 -10.58
N SER A 86 -16.23 16.18 -10.68
CA SER A 86 -15.74 15.74 -11.97
C SER A 86 -16.32 14.36 -12.17
N ASP A 87 -17.52 14.33 -12.75
CA ASP A 87 -18.17 13.15 -13.34
C ASP A 87 -17.74 13.03 -14.82
N ASP A 88 -16.43 13.14 -15.03
CA ASP A 88 -15.84 12.92 -16.33
C ASP A 88 -15.02 11.65 -16.14
N GLY A 89 -15.57 10.53 -16.62
CA GLY A 89 -14.98 9.19 -16.63
C GLY A 89 -13.68 9.10 -17.43
N SER A 90 -12.74 10.00 -17.17
CA SER A 90 -11.34 9.77 -17.43
C SER A 90 -10.88 8.72 -16.42
N GLU A 91 -10.72 7.49 -16.92
CA GLU A 91 -9.85 6.53 -16.28
C GLU A 91 -8.48 7.20 -16.14
N VAL A 92 -8.26 7.83 -14.99
CA VAL A 92 -6.98 8.42 -14.63
C VAL A 92 -6.04 7.24 -14.51
N TYR A 93 -5.33 6.99 -15.61
CA TYR A 93 -4.20 6.09 -15.71
C TYR A 93 -3.26 6.44 -14.55
N GLY A 94 -3.40 5.69 -13.46
CA GLY A 94 -2.49 5.75 -12.32
C GLY A 94 -1.18 5.18 -12.79
N SER A 95 -0.38 6.00 -13.47
CA SER A 95 0.99 5.61 -13.78
C SER A 95 1.68 5.28 -12.46
N ASP A 96 2.39 4.15 -12.44
CA ASP A 96 3.21 3.74 -11.31
C ASP A 96 4.23 4.83 -10.92
N ASP A 97 4.52 5.75 -11.85
CA ASP A 97 5.43 6.89 -11.70
C ASP A 97 4.95 8.00 -10.76
N GLU A 98 3.67 8.07 -10.38
CA GLU A 98 3.23 9.11 -9.43
C GLU A 98 3.85 8.89 -8.04
N PRO A 99 4.45 9.93 -7.43
CA PRO A 99 5.05 9.81 -6.11
C PRO A 99 4.01 9.44 -5.05
N ASP A 100 4.44 8.63 -4.07
CA ASP A 100 3.59 8.10 -2.99
C ASP A 100 2.83 9.20 -2.21
N ASP A 101 3.42 10.39 -2.09
CA ASP A 101 2.80 11.55 -1.42
C ASP A 101 1.53 12.00 -2.15
N VAL A 102 1.57 12.08 -3.49
CA VAL A 102 0.42 12.45 -4.32
C VAL A 102 -0.66 11.38 -4.25
N LYS A 103 -0.28 10.09 -4.28
CA LYS A 103 -1.23 8.97 -4.09
C LYS A 103 -1.93 9.03 -2.74
N SER A 104 -1.20 9.42 -1.68
CA SER A 104 -1.76 9.56 -0.32
C SER A 104 -2.74 10.73 -0.19
N VAL A 105 -2.40 11.89 -0.77
CA VAL A 105 -3.26 13.09 -0.75
C VAL A 105 -4.54 12.83 -1.53
N LEU A 106 -4.44 12.13 -2.67
CA LEU A 106 -5.57 11.80 -3.53
C LEU A 106 -6.35 10.55 -3.08
N HIS A 107 -5.96 9.93 -1.96
CA HIS A 107 -6.58 8.70 -1.41
C HIS A 107 -6.56 7.51 -2.41
N LYS A 108 -5.59 7.48 -3.33
CA LYS A 108 -5.37 6.35 -4.24
C LYS A 108 -4.68 5.20 -3.50
N LYS A 109 -4.85 3.96 -3.98
CA LYS A 109 -4.07 2.82 -3.46
C LYS A 109 -2.60 3.01 -3.81
N ARG A 110 -1.70 2.82 -2.84
CA ARG A 110 -0.23 2.92 -3.07
C ARG A 110 0.28 1.91 -4.09
N LYS A 111 -0.37 0.75 -4.20
CA LYS A 111 -0.04 -0.31 -5.16
C LYS A 111 -1.32 -0.89 -5.72
N ASP A 112 -1.30 -1.20 -7.01
CA ASP A 112 -2.44 -1.77 -7.74
C ASP A 112 -2.78 -3.21 -7.34
N GLY A 113 -2.01 -3.83 -6.44
CA GLY A 113 -2.17 -5.23 -6.05
C GLY A 113 -1.72 -6.23 -7.10
N LYS A 114 -1.38 -5.77 -8.31
CA LYS A 114 -0.75 -6.58 -9.36
C LYS A 114 0.61 -7.06 -8.86
N LYS A 115 0.80 -8.38 -8.77
CA LYS A 115 2.10 -8.96 -8.43
C LYS A 115 3.03 -8.83 -9.62
N ALA A 116 4.30 -8.54 -9.36
CA ALA A 116 5.31 -8.55 -10.41
C ALA A 116 5.29 -9.89 -11.16
N PRO A 117 5.49 -9.89 -12.49
CA PRO A 117 5.61 -11.14 -13.24
C PRO A 117 6.73 -11.97 -12.63
N LEU A 118 6.56 -13.30 -12.63
CA LEU A 118 7.61 -14.22 -12.21
C LEU A 118 8.87 -13.93 -13.02
N GLN A 119 10.06 -13.98 -12.43
CA GLN A 119 11.30 -13.74 -13.19
C GLN A 119 11.71 -14.97 -13.98
N ARG A 120 12.29 -14.75 -15.18
CA ARG A 120 12.91 -15.80 -15.99
C ARG A 120 14.03 -16.49 -15.22
N LEU A 121 14.18 -17.80 -15.41
CA LEU A 121 15.30 -18.53 -14.85
C LEU A 121 16.61 -18.18 -15.56
N THR A 122 17.70 -18.25 -14.79
CA THR A 122 19.04 -18.16 -15.35
C THR A 122 19.30 -19.32 -16.31
N THR A 123 20.26 -19.15 -17.21
CA THR A 123 20.64 -20.18 -18.20
C THR A 123 21.08 -21.48 -17.53
N MET A 124 21.93 -21.39 -16.51
CA MET A 124 22.38 -22.55 -15.73
C MET A 124 21.25 -23.25 -14.99
N GLN A 125 20.30 -22.50 -14.40
CA GLN A 125 19.15 -23.09 -13.72
C GLN A 125 18.24 -23.83 -14.70
N ARG A 126 18.07 -23.33 -15.94
CA ARG A 126 17.30 -24.03 -16.98
C ARG A 126 17.89 -25.39 -17.32
N VAL A 127 19.20 -25.46 -17.55
CA VAL A 127 19.88 -26.74 -17.85
C VAL A 127 19.78 -27.72 -16.67
N TYR A 128 19.85 -27.20 -15.46
CA TYR A 128 19.71 -28.00 -14.25
C TYR A 128 18.30 -28.58 -14.09
N ILE A 129 17.27 -27.75 -14.24
CA ILE A 129 15.87 -28.18 -14.09
C ILE A 129 15.43 -29.07 -15.25
N SER A 130 15.88 -28.79 -16.48
CA SER A 130 15.54 -29.65 -17.63
C SER A 130 16.03 -31.09 -17.39
N ARG A 131 17.23 -31.28 -16.83
CA ARG A 131 17.73 -32.62 -16.47
C ARG A 131 16.90 -33.30 -15.38
N LEU A 132 16.40 -32.53 -14.40
CA LEU A 132 15.53 -33.08 -13.35
C LEU A 132 14.17 -33.50 -13.90
N ILE A 133 13.55 -32.65 -14.73
CA ILE A 133 12.27 -32.92 -15.38
C ILE A 133 12.39 -34.14 -16.32
N LEU A 134 13.46 -34.22 -17.12
CA LEU A 134 13.69 -35.34 -18.02
C LEU A 134 13.82 -36.70 -17.29
N LYS A 135 14.30 -36.70 -16.05
CA LYS A 135 14.50 -37.95 -15.29
C LYS A 135 13.30 -38.34 -14.41
N HIS A 136 12.68 -37.36 -13.76
CA HIS A 136 11.66 -37.59 -12.73
C HIS A 136 10.27 -37.06 -13.10
N GLY A 137 10.11 -36.37 -14.23
CA GLY A 137 8.83 -35.80 -14.67
C GLY A 137 8.33 -34.71 -13.73
N ASP A 138 7.20 -34.95 -13.07
CA ASP A 138 6.55 -34.03 -12.14
C ASP A 138 6.71 -34.44 -10.65
N ASP A 139 7.45 -35.51 -10.35
CA ASP A 139 7.61 -36.02 -8.99
C ASP A 139 8.67 -35.23 -8.19
N TYR A 140 8.24 -34.12 -7.57
CA TYR A 140 9.14 -33.24 -6.81
C TYR A 140 9.82 -33.91 -5.61
N VAL A 141 9.16 -34.89 -4.99
CA VAL A 141 9.73 -35.66 -3.87
C VAL A 141 10.89 -36.54 -4.35
N ALA A 142 10.75 -37.16 -5.53
CA ALA A 142 11.81 -37.96 -6.14
C ALA A 142 12.99 -37.07 -6.58
N MET A 143 12.70 -35.92 -7.20
CA MET A 143 13.73 -34.94 -7.56
C MET A 143 14.53 -34.45 -6.35
N SER A 144 13.84 -34.18 -5.24
CA SER A 144 14.50 -33.69 -4.02
C SER A 144 15.47 -34.73 -3.45
N LYS A 145 15.12 -36.02 -3.53
CA LYS A 145 15.93 -37.15 -3.07
C LYS A 145 17.09 -37.52 -4.01
N ASP A 146 17.10 -37.03 -5.25
CA ASP A 146 18.17 -37.33 -6.20
C ASP A 146 19.46 -36.58 -5.86
N MET A 147 20.31 -37.17 -5.04
CA MET A 147 21.56 -36.55 -4.58
C MET A 147 22.55 -36.22 -5.71
N LYS A 148 22.44 -36.89 -6.87
CA LYS A 148 23.38 -36.71 -8.00
C LYS A 148 23.00 -35.50 -8.83
N LEU A 149 21.73 -35.41 -9.19
CA LEU A 149 21.22 -34.27 -9.94
C LEU A 149 21.01 -33.09 -9.00
N ASN A 150 20.35 -33.27 -7.85
CA ASN A 150 20.10 -32.24 -6.85
C ASN A 150 21.27 -32.01 -5.88
N LYS A 151 22.42 -31.59 -6.43
CA LYS A 151 23.65 -31.33 -5.65
C LYS A 151 23.46 -30.27 -4.57
N MET A 152 22.62 -29.28 -4.82
CA MET A 152 22.33 -28.19 -3.89
C MET A 152 21.23 -28.55 -2.87
N GLN A 153 20.73 -29.79 -2.91
CA GLN A 153 19.74 -30.34 -1.97
C GLN A 153 18.51 -29.44 -1.78
N HIS A 154 17.96 -28.93 -2.89
CA HIS A 154 16.77 -28.11 -2.83
C HIS A 154 15.58 -28.88 -2.24
N PRO A 155 14.80 -28.27 -1.34
CA PRO A 155 13.58 -28.86 -0.80
C PRO A 155 12.51 -28.96 -1.90
N PRO A 156 11.53 -29.87 -1.76
CA PRO A 156 10.54 -30.14 -2.81
C PRO A 156 9.72 -28.90 -3.21
N GLY A 157 9.40 -28.01 -2.26
CA GLY A 157 8.67 -26.77 -2.54
C GLY A 157 9.47 -25.77 -3.39
N ALA A 158 10.80 -25.71 -3.20
CA ALA A 158 11.66 -24.85 -4.02
C ALA A 158 11.77 -25.40 -5.45
N LEU A 159 11.87 -26.72 -5.59
CA LEU A 159 11.86 -27.38 -6.90
C LEU A 159 10.54 -27.17 -7.63
N GLY A 160 9.39 -27.26 -6.93
CA GLY A 160 8.08 -26.95 -7.50
C GLY A 160 8.03 -25.53 -8.08
N GLN A 161 8.44 -24.51 -7.31
CA GLN A 161 8.48 -23.12 -7.80
C GLN A 161 9.41 -22.94 -9.00
N LEU A 162 10.54 -23.64 -9.03
CA LEU A 162 11.51 -23.59 -10.13
C LEU A 162 10.94 -24.24 -11.40
N CYS A 163 10.32 -25.42 -11.28
CA CYS A 163 9.65 -26.11 -12.38
C CYS A 163 8.46 -25.29 -12.92
N GLU A 164 7.63 -24.71 -12.04
CA GLU A 164 6.52 -23.83 -12.44
C GLU A 164 7.01 -22.64 -13.26
N ARG A 165 8.09 -21.99 -12.81
CA ARG A 165 8.68 -20.87 -13.56
C ARG A 165 9.28 -21.33 -14.88
N PHE A 166 9.92 -22.50 -14.93
CA PHE A 166 10.47 -23.09 -16.16
C PHE A 166 9.36 -23.30 -17.20
N GLN A 167 8.28 -24.01 -16.83
CA GLN A 167 7.15 -24.31 -17.72
C GLN A 167 6.43 -23.05 -18.21
N LYS A 168 6.25 -22.04 -17.35
CA LYS A 168 5.62 -20.77 -17.75
C LYS A 168 6.40 -20.08 -18.86
N TYR A 169 7.73 -20.11 -18.82
CA TYR A 169 8.56 -19.44 -19.80
C TYR A 169 8.85 -20.26 -21.06
N GLU A 170 8.84 -21.58 -20.97
CA GLU A 170 8.90 -22.47 -22.12
C GLU A 170 7.64 -22.35 -22.97
N LYS A 171 6.46 -22.44 -22.35
CA LYS A 171 5.18 -22.20 -23.05
C LYS A 171 5.16 -20.84 -23.74
N LEU A 172 5.63 -19.79 -23.07
CA LEU A 172 5.71 -18.45 -23.67
C LEU A 172 6.62 -18.40 -24.91
N ALA A 173 7.72 -19.17 -24.95
CA ALA A 173 8.58 -19.24 -26.13
C ALA A 173 7.88 -19.94 -27.30
N ASP A 174 7.21 -21.07 -27.04
CA ASP A 174 6.44 -21.80 -28.06
C ASP A 174 5.28 -20.96 -28.62
N TYR A 175 4.62 -20.15 -27.78
CA TYR A 175 3.56 -19.25 -28.22
C TYR A 175 4.11 -18.11 -29.11
N THR A 176 5.28 -17.55 -28.80
CA THR A 176 5.88 -16.51 -29.64
C THR A 176 6.27 -17.04 -31.02
N GLU A 177 6.88 -18.23 -31.09
CA GLU A 177 7.27 -18.84 -32.37
C GLU A 177 6.06 -19.17 -33.26
N LYS A 178 4.92 -19.55 -32.66
CA LYS A 178 3.66 -19.78 -33.38
C LYS A 178 3.00 -18.51 -33.89
N VAL A 179 3.14 -17.38 -33.19
CA VAL A 179 2.57 -16.10 -33.63
C VAL A 179 3.39 -15.53 -34.80
N ASP A 180 4.72 -15.63 -34.74
CA ASP A 180 5.61 -15.12 -35.79
C ASP A 180 5.49 -15.92 -37.10
N SER A 181 5.27 -17.24 -37.01
CA SER A 181 5.03 -18.09 -38.19
C SER A 181 3.63 -17.95 -38.81
N ALA A 182 2.66 -17.42 -38.07
CA ALA A 182 1.31 -17.16 -38.59
C ALA A 182 1.15 -15.80 -39.28
N GLN A 183 2.18 -14.94 -39.22
CA GLN A 183 2.20 -13.61 -39.84
C GLN A 183 3.03 -13.54 -41.13
N GLN A 184 3.64 -14.66 -41.55
CA GLN A 184 4.30 -14.84 -42.86
C GLN A 184 3.40 -15.68 -43.78
#